data_AF-A0A7C5SNK7-F1
#
_entry.id   AF-A0A7C5SNK7-F1
#
_cell.length_a   1.000
_cell.length_b   1.000
_cell.length_c   1.000
_cell.angle_alpha   90.00
_cell.angle_beta   90.00
_cell.angle_gamma   90.00
#
_symmetry.space_group_name_H-M   'P 1'
#
loop_
_entity.id
_entity.type
_entity.pdbx_description
1 polymer ?
#
loop_
_entity_poly.entity_id
_entity_poly.type
_entity_poly.pdbx_seq_one_letter_code
_entity_poly.pdbx_strand_id
1 'polypeptide(L)'
;MSYTRPSPLLVDVKSLEDPQRLSQEVRKVLSLDKRDAHHLIGDTSKTAYMRIHEVIATVLDKLASFKEAHEETLNKLLLDLSRTLILVKYQQARDQISDRLASNIEVVLNKVIDTVNNAISILRKGGSIDIEAIRRVSEGARALLDSFAVLVYMYSR
;
A
#
# COMPACT_ATOMS: atom_id res chain seq x y z
N MET A 1 0.36 14.02 -32.09
CA MET A 1 -0.67 13.20 -31.41
C MET A 1 -0.33 13.14 -29.94
N SER A 2 -1.00 13.98 -29.13
CA SER A 2 -0.80 14.01 -27.69
C SER A 2 -1.44 12.77 -27.09
N TYR A 3 -0.63 11.83 -26.61
CA TYR A 3 -1.10 10.71 -25.80
C TYR A 3 -1.51 11.24 -24.42
N THR A 4 -2.74 11.70 -24.30
CA THR A 4 -3.39 11.89 -23.02
C THR A 4 -3.62 10.48 -22.45
N ARG A 5 -2.69 9.99 -21.62
CA ARG A 5 -2.88 8.75 -20.84
C ARG A 5 -4.16 8.92 -20.01
N PRO A 6 -5.15 8.01 -20.08
CA PRO A 6 -6.35 8.14 -19.26
C PRO A 6 -6.01 7.92 -17.79
N SER A 7 -6.18 9.02 -17.03
CA SER A 7 -6.38 9.24 -15.59
C SER A 7 -5.67 8.40 -14.50
N PRO A 8 -5.39 9.05 -13.35
CA PRO A 8 -4.34 8.70 -12.41
C PRO A 8 -4.78 7.57 -11.49
N LEU A 9 -3.83 6.99 -10.75
CA LEU A 9 -4.00 6.23 -9.51
C LEU A 9 -5.46 5.92 -9.11
N LEU A 10 -5.79 4.63 -9.03
CA LEU A 10 -7.13 4.17 -8.63
C LEU A 10 -7.44 4.48 -7.16
N VAL A 11 -6.45 4.92 -6.39
CA VAL A 11 -6.53 5.06 -4.93
C VAL A 11 -6.49 6.52 -4.51
N ASP A 12 -7.55 6.97 -3.85
CA ASP A 12 -7.47 8.13 -2.96
C ASP A 12 -6.78 7.72 -1.65
N VAL A 13 -5.51 8.10 -1.45
CA VAL A 13 -4.74 7.77 -0.23
C VAL A 13 -5.30 8.40 1.04
N LYS A 14 -6.15 9.42 0.93
CA LYS A 14 -6.86 9.97 2.11
C LYS A 14 -7.91 8.99 2.63
N SER A 15 -8.33 8.03 1.81
CA SER A 15 -9.25 6.99 2.24
C SER A 15 -8.65 6.09 3.33
N LEU A 16 -7.31 5.98 3.43
CA LEU A 16 -6.65 5.18 4.46
C LEU A 16 -6.88 5.71 5.89
N GLU A 17 -7.29 6.96 6.04
CA GLU A 17 -7.54 7.61 7.34
C GLU A 17 -9.03 7.60 7.75
N ASP A 18 -9.91 7.26 6.81
CA ASP A 18 -11.37 7.34 6.94
C ASP A 18 -12.00 5.99 6.56
N PRO A 19 -12.53 5.22 7.55
CA PRO A 19 -13.11 3.91 7.30
C PRO A 19 -14.24 3.89 6.26
N GLN A 20 -15.01 4.97 6.15
CA GLN A 20 -16.13 5.05 5.22
C GLN A 20 -15.62 5.23 3.79
N ARG A 21 -14.62 6.10 3.60
CA ARG A 21 -13.94 6.26 2.30
C ARG A 21 -13.17 5.00 1.91
N LEU A 22 -12.45 4.39 2.85
CA LEU A 22 -11.74 3.12 2.61
C LEU A 22 -12.70 2.04 2.10
N SER A 23 -13.86 1.89 2.76
CA SER A 23 -14.87 0.91 2.33
C SER A 23 -15.36 1.17 0.91
N GLN A 24 -15.52 2.43 0.52
CA GLN A 24 -15.89 2.81 -0.84
C GLN A 24 -14.79 2.46 -1.85
N GLU A 25 -13.53 2.77 -1.54
CA GLU A 25 -12.39 2.43 -2.40
C GLU A 25 -12.22 0.91 -2.58
N VAL A 26 -12.30 0.14 -1.49
CA VAL A 26 -12.25 -1.32 -1.55
C VAL A 26 -13.39 -1.87 -2.42
N ARG A 27 -14.62 -1.37 -2.27
CA ARG A 27 -15.75 -1.78 -3.11
C ARG A 27 -15.53 -1.44 -4.57
N LYS A 28 -14.99 -0.25 -4.89
CA LYS A 28 -14.66 0.14 -6.27
C LYS A 28 -13.68 -0.85 -6.89
N VAL A 29 -12.59 -1.16 -6.19
CA VAL A 29 -11.58 -2.13 -6.64
C VAL A 29 -12.21 -3.51 -6.87
N LEU A 30 -12.98 -4.02 -5.91
CA LEU A 30 -13.61 -5.34 -6.01
C LEU A 30 -14.75 -5.41 -7.05
N SER A 31 -15.32 -4.28 -7.44
CA SER A 31 -16.38 -4.18 -8.46
C SER A 31 -15.86 -4.05 -9.89
N LEU A 32 -14.53 -3.98 -10.08
CA LEU A 32 -13.96 -3.87 -11.42
C LEU A 32 -14.33 -5.09 -12.26
N ASP A 33 -14.77 -4.84 -13.48
CA ASP A 33 -14.97 -5.90 -14.45
C ASP A 33 -13.62 -6.49 -14.91
N LYS A 34 -13.66 -7.59 -15.66
CA LYS A 34 -12.44 -8.27 -16.12
C LYS A 34 -11.53 -7.34 -16.94
N ARG A 35 -12.10 -6.45 -17.76
CA ARG A 35 -11.33 -5.55 -18.63
C ARG A 35 -10.61 -4.50 -17.80
N ASP A 36 -11.30 -3.86 -16.89
CA ASP A 36 -10.73 -2.83 -16.02
C ASP A 36 -9.75 -3.42 -15.01
N ALA A 37 -10.03 -4.62 -14.50
CA ALA A 37 -9.10 -5.35 -13.67
C ALA A 37 -7.81 -5.68 -14.44
N HIS A 38 -7.89 -6.19 -15.67
CA HIS A 38 -6.71 -6.39 -16.53
C HIS A 38 -5.99 -5.07 -16.86
N HIS A 39 -6.71 -3.96 -17.01
CA HIS A 39 -6.10 -2.66 -17.24
C HIS A 39 -5.30 -2.17 -16.02
N LEU A 40 -5.71 -2.55 -14.80
CA LEU A 40 -4.98 -2.28 -13.56
C LEU A 40 -3.80 -3.25 -13.35
N ILE A 41 -4.06 -4.56 -13.41
CA ILE A 41 -3.07 -5.58 -13.01
C ILE A 41 -2.15 -6.00 -14.16
N GLY A 42 -2.53 -5.80 -15.43
CA GLY A 42 -1.74 -6.23 -16.59
C GLY A 42 -1.41 -7.72 -16.56
N ASP A 43 -0.21 -8.07 -17.05
CA ASP A 43 0.32 -9.45 -17.02
C ASP A 43 1.04 -9.76 -15.68
N THR A 44 0.59 -9.17 -14.57
CA THR A 44 1.18 -9.42 -13.25
C THR A 44 1.20 -10.90 -12.92
N SER A 45 2.38 -11.39 -12.54
CA SER A 45 2.56 -12.75 -12.06
C SER A 45 1.92 -12.90 -10.67
N LYS A 46 1.00 -13.86 -10.58
CA LYS A 46 0.34 -14.23 -9.31
C LYS A 46 1.33 -14.53 -8.19
N THR A 47 2.38 -15.29 -8.49
CA THR A 47 3.38 -15.71 -7.50
C THR A 47 4.30 -14.56 -7.10
N ALA A 48 4.66 -13.66 -8.03
CA ALA A 48 5.43 -12.47 -7.72
C ALA A 48 4.64 -11.50 -6.83
N TYR A 49 3.37 -11.27 -7.16
CA TYR A 49 2.49 -10.43 -6.36
C TYR A 49 2.27 -11.01 -4.96
N MET A 50 2.01 -12.32 -4.84
CA MET A 50 1.81 -12.99 -3.55
C MET A 50 3.01 -12.77 -2.61
N ARG A 51 4.25 -12.92 -3.11
CA ARG A 51 5.47 -12.68 -2.32
C ARG A 51 5.56 -11.24 -1.82
N ILE A 52 5.24 -10.27 -2.68
CA ILE A 52 5.20 -8.86 -2.29
C ILE A 52 4.12 -8.61 -1.24
N HIS A 53 2.92 -9.14 -1.48
CA HIS A 53 1.77 -8.95 -0.62
C HIS A 53 2.03 -9.52 0.78
N GLU A 54 2.58 -10.73 0.90
CA GLU A 54 2.93 -11.35 2.18
C GLU A 54 3.95 -10.50 2.98
N VAL A 55 4.98 -10.00 2.30
CA VAL A 55 6.01 -9.17 2.94
C VAL A 55 5.42 -7.83 3.39
N ILE A 56 4.64 -7.16 2.54
CA ILE A 56 3.99 -5.90 2.89
C ILE A 56 2.99 -6.12 4.03
N ALA A 57 2.13 -7.13 3.93
CA ALA A 57 1.13 -7.48 4.94
C ALA A 57 1.80 -7.65 6.31
N THR A 58 2.88 -8.42 6.38
CA THR A 58 3.63 -8.63 7.62
C THR A 58 4.13 -7.32 8.24
N VAL A 59 4.62 -6.38 7.43
CA VAL A 59 5.11 -5.08 7.92
C VAL A 59 3.95 -4.19 8.39
N LEU A 60 2.84 -4.17 7.65
CA LEU A 60 1.65 -3.41 8.02
C LEU A 60 0.97 -3.97 9.27
N ASP A 61 0.91 -5.29 9.44
CA ASP A 61 0.34 -5.94 10.62
C ASP A 61 1.17 -5.62 11.88
N LYS A 62 2.50 -5.56 11.75
CA LYS A 62 3.38 -5.07 12.84
C LYS A 62 3.06 -3.64 13.24
N LEU A 63 2.87 -2.73 12.26
CA LEU A 63 2.49 -1.35 12.52
C LEU A 63 1.08 -1.22 13.12
N ALA A 64 0.13 -2.06 12.68
CA ALA A 64 -1.23 -2.05 13.20
C ALA A 64 -1.33 -2.62 14.62
N SER A 65 -0.51 -3.61 14.96
CA SER A 65 -0.46 -4.20 16.31
C SER A 65 0.30 -3.35 17.33
N PHE A 66 0.80 -2.19 16.91
CA PHE A 66 1.68 -1.34 17.70
C PHE A 66 0.93 -0.65 18.86
N LYS A 67 1.42 -0.84 20.08
CA LYS A 67 0.79 -0.30 21.30
C LYS A 67 1.54 0.89 21.91
N GLU A 68 2.85 0.94 21.70
CA GLU A 68 3.73 1.96 22.27
C GLU A 68 4.76 2.35 21.22
N ALA A 69 4.98 3.66 21.05
CA ALA A 69 5.92 4.17 20.08
C ALA A 69 7.21 4.68 20.68
N HIS A 70 8.27 3.96 20.36
CA HIS A 70 9.63 4.44 20.54
C HIS A 70 10.22 4.77 19.18
N GLU A 71 11.03 5.83 19.14
CA GLU A 71 11.72 6.25 17.92
C GLU A 71 12.52 5.10 17.29
N GLU A 72 13.23 4.31 18.09
CA GLU A 72 14.01 3.17 17.59
C GLU A 72 13.12 2.15 16.86
N THR A 73 11.95 1.82 17.44
CA THR A 73 11.04 0.85 16.84
C THR A 73 10.41 1.39 15.55
N LEU A 74 10.03 2.68 15.53
CA LEU A 74 9.53 3.32 14.32
C LEU A 74 10.60 3.39 13.21
N ASN A 75 11.86 3.66 13.56
CA ASN A 75 12.97 3.63 12.59
C ASN A 75 13.19 2.22 12.01
N LYS A 76 13.08 1.16 12.82
CA LYS A 76 13.15 -0.23 12.33
C LYS A 76 12.01 -0.55 11.36
N LEU A 77 10.79 -0.15 11.69
CA LEU A 77 9.62 -0.34 10.82
C LEU A 77 9.73 0.48 9.53
N LEU A 78 10.27 1.69 9.59
CA LEU A 78 10.55 2.52 8.42
C LEU A 78 11.56 1.86 7.47
N LEU A 79 12.59 1.21 8.02
CA LEU A 79 13.55 0.44 7.22
C LEU A 79 12.87 -0.76 6.55
N ASP A 80 11.99 -1.47 7.27
CA ASP A 80 11.23 -2.58 6.73
C ASP A 80 10.28 -2.12 5.60
N LEU A 81 9.56 -1.01 5.78
CA LEU A 81 8.74 -0.38 4.73
C LEU A 81 9.59 -0.03 3.50
N SER A 82 10.77 0.56 3.70
CA SER A 82 11.69 0.90 2.61
C SER A 82 12.14 -0.34 1.84
N ARG A 83 12.44 -1.44 2.54
CA ARG A 83 12.76 -2.74 1.92
C ARG A 83 11.58 -3.29 1.12
N THR A 84 10.35 -3.15 1.61
CA THR A 84 9.16 -3.58 0.86
C THR A 84 8.97 -2.79 -0.43
N LEU A 85 9.24 -1.48 -0.41
CA LEU A 85 9.18 -0.64 -1.61
C LEU A 85 10.27 -1.03 -2.64
N ILE A 86 11.47 -1.34 -2.16
CA ILE A 86 12.55 -1.90 -3.01
C ILE A 86 12.08 -3.22 -3.65
N LEU A 87 11.43 -4.10 -2.89
CA LEU A 87 10.91 -5.36 -3.42
C LEU A 87 9.86 -5.12 -4.52
N VAL A 88 8.94 -4.17 -4.35
CA VAL A 88 7.97 -3.76 -5.39
C VAL A 88 8.69 -3.30 -6.65
N LYS A 89 9.65 -2.38 -6.52
CA LYS A 89 10.45 -1.88 -7.64
C LYS A 89 11.25 -2.99 -8.33
N TYR A 90 11.78 -3.93 -7.57
CA TYR A 90 12.53 -5.06 -8.10
C TYR A 90 11.63 -5.99 -8.95
N GLN A 91 10.42 -6.30 -8.47
CA GLN A 91 9.48 -7.13 -9.24
C GLN A 91 8.93 -6.39 -10.47
N GLN A 92 8.71 -5.07 -10.36
CA GLN A 92 8.36 -4.22 -11.49
C GLN A 92 9.47 -4.21 -12.55
N ALA A 93 10.74 -4.04 -12.16
CA ALA A 93 11.88 -4.03 -13.08
C ALA A 93 12.12 -5.38 -13.79
N ARG A 94 11.52 -6.46 -13.28
CA ARG A 94 11.52 -7.80 -13.89
C ARG A 94 10.25 -8.09 -14.70
N ASP A 95 9.41 -7.08 -14.92
CA ASP A 95 8.11 -7.18 -15.59
C ASP A 95 7.17 -8.21 -14.93
N GLN A 96 7.36 -8.50 -13.63
CA GLN A 96 6.54 -9.48 -12.90
C GLN A 96 5.31 -8.83 -12.25
N ILE A 97 5.31 -7.50 -12.14
CA ILE A 97 4.16 -6.68 -11.73
C ILE A 97 4.02 -5.54 -12.72
N SER A 98 2.78 -5.25 -13.13
CA SER A 98 2.51 -4.14 -14.03
C SER A 98 2.82 -2.78 -13.40
N ASP A 99 3.27 -1.83 -14.22
CA ASP A 99 3.60 -0.47 -13.79
C ASP A 99 2.47 0.20 -13.00
N ARG A 100 1.22 -0.05 -13.40
CA ARG A 100 0.05 0.55 -12.74
C ARG A 100 -0.19 -0.04 -11.38
N LEU A 101 -0.15 -1.36 -11.25
CA LEU A 101 -0.32 -2.00 -9.96
C LEU A 101 0.83 -1.61 -9.01
N ALA A 102 2.08 -1.63 -9.48
CA ALA A 102 3.24 -1.16 -8.72
C ALA A 102 3.08 0.29 -8.25
N SER A 103 2.66 1.20 -9.14
CA SER A 103 2.43 2.61 -8.80
C SER A 103 1.35 2.80 -7.73
N ASN A 104 0.26 2.02 -7.77
CA ASN A 104 -0.79 2.09 -6.75
C ASN A 104 -0.29 1.56 -5.40
N ILE A 105 0.46 0.45 -5.38
CA ILE A 105 1.09 -0.08 -4.16
C ILE A 105 2.06 0.96 -3.56
N GLU A 106 2.91 1.57 -4.39
CA GLU A 106 3.86 2.59 -3.95
C GLU A 106 3.16 3.79 -3.31
N VAL A 107 2.07 4.26 -3.90
CA VAL A 107 1.30 5.38 -3.37
C VAL A 107 0.70 5.05 -2.00
N VAL A 108 0.21 3.82 -1.81
CA VAL A 108 -0.24 3.33 -0.51
C VAL A 108 0.91 3.23 0.50
N LEU A 109 2.03 2.62 0.11
CA LEU A 109 3.21 2.47 0.99
C LEU A 109 3.82 3.81 1.38
N ASN A 110 3.94 4.75 0.44
CA ASN A 110 4.45 6.10 0.71
C ASN A 110 3.58 6.83 1.72
N LYS A 111 2.25 6.69 1.64
CA LYS A 111 1.36 7.26 2.66
C LYS A 111 1.63 6.69 4.06
N VAL A 112 1.88 5.38 4.18
CA VAL A 112 2.26 4.76 5.45
C VAL A 112 3.63 5.28 5.93
N ILE A 113 4.62 5.35 5.02
CA ILE A 113 5.97 5.87 5.29
C ILE A 113 5.91 7.32 5.80
N ASP A 114 5.13 8.18 5.15
CA ASP A 114 4.96 9.57 5.54
C ASP A 114 4.34 9.70 6.93
N THR A 115 3.33 8.88 7.24
CA THR A 115 2.72 8.83 8.58
C THR A 115 3.73 8.42 9.65
N VAL A 116 4.57 7.42 9.38
CA VAL A 116 5.64 6.98 10.30
C VAL A 116 6.72 8.05 10.47
N ASN A 117 7.17 8.68 9.37
CA ASN A 117 8.15 9.77 9.40
C ASN A 117 7.67 10.97 10.21
N ASN A 118 6.39 11.34 10.06
CA ASN A 118 5.77 12.40 10.83
C ASN A 118 5.76 12.07 12.33
N ALA A 119 5.41 10.83 12.70
CA ALA A 119 5.46 10.38 14.09
C ALA A 119 6.88 10.45 14.68
N ILE A 120 7.90 10.00 13.94
CA ILE A 120 9.31 10.11 14.34
C ILE A 120 9.70 11.58 14.54
N SER A 121 9.30 12.47 13.63
CA SER A 121 9.58 13.92 13.73
C SER A 121 8.97 14.54 14.99
N ILE A 122 7.76 14.14 15.35
CA ILE A 122 7.07 14.60 16.56
C ILE A 122 7.79 14.11 17.82
N LEU A 123 8.15 12.82 17.89
CA LEU A 123 8.89 12.26 19.03
C LEU A 123 10.23 12.97 19.25
N ARG A 124 11.00 13.23 18.19
CA ARG A 124 12.28 13.96 18.27
C ARG A 124 12.15 15.38 18.81
N LYS A 125 10.98 16.00 18.65
CA LYS A 125 10.65 17.33 19.18
C LYS A 125 10.08 17.27 20.60
N GLY A 126 10.03 16.08 21.23
CA GLY A 126 9.42 15.87 22.55
C GLY A 126 7.90 15.93 22.55
N GLY A 127 7.26 15.80 21.38
CA GLY A 127 5.81 15.80 21.26
C GLY A 127 5.18 14.44 21.52
N SER A 128 3.87 14.45 21.79
CA SER A 128 3.05 13.23 21.83
C SER A 128 2.57 12.87 20.44
N ILE A 129 2.65 11.58 20.10
CA ILE A 129 2.17 11.07 18.81
C ILE A 129 0.78 10.45 18.93
N ASP A 130 0.08 10.44 17.81
CA ASP A 130 -1.17 9.68 17.67
C ASP A 130 -0.87 8.29 17.10
N ILE A 131 -0.71 7.30 18.00
CA ILE A 131 -0.49 5.89 17.61
C ILE A 131 -1.71 5.35 16.84
N GLU A 132 -2.90 5.82 17.19
CA GLU A 132 -4.13 5.36 16.56
C GLU A 132 -4.20 5.81 15.09
N ALA A 133 -3.65 6.98 14.76
CA ALA A 133 -3.50 7.42 13.37
C ALA A 133 -2.56 6.49 12.57
N ILE A 134 -1.43 6.07 13.16
CA ILE A 134 -0.50 5.13 12.51
C ILE A 134 -1.23 3.80 12.26
N ARG A 135 -1.87 3.26 13.30
CA ARG A 135 -2.61 1.99 13.24
C ARG A 135 -3.68 2.04 12.15
N ARG A 136 -4.50 3.09 12.14
CA ARG A 136 -5.58 3.26 11.17
C ARG A 136 -5.08 3.30 9.72
N VAL A 137 -4.02 4.08 9.46
CA VAL A 137 -3.43 4.15 8.11
C VAL A 137 -2.84 2.80 7.70
N SER A 138 -2.21 2.06 8.62
CA SER A 138 -1.68 0.72 8.35
C SER A 138 -2.77 -0.32 8.08
N GLU A 139 -3.85 -0.33 8.86
CA GLU A 139 -5.01 -1.19 8.64
C GLU A 139 -5.71 -0.85 7.32
N GLY A 140 -5.85 0.44 7.00
CA GLY A 140 -6.40 0.89 5.73
C GLY A 140 -5.56 0.45 4.53
N ALA A 141 -4.24 0.64 4.62
CA ALA A 141 -3.31 0.16 3.60
C ALA A 141 -3.42 -1.36 3.42
N ARG A 142 -3.50 -2.12 4.53
CA ARG A 142 -3.63 -3.58 4.53
C ARG A 142 -4.88 -4.02 3.77
N ALA A 143 -6.04 -3.45 4.11
CA ALA A 143 -7.33 -3.77 3.49
C ALA A 143 -7.36 -3.46 1.99
N LEU A 144 -6.76 -2.33 1.59
CA LEU A 144 -6.70 -1.95 0.18
C LEU A 144 -5.78 -2.88 -0.61
N LEU A 145 -4.62 -3.25 -0.07
CA LEU A 145 -3.71 -4.21 -0.70
C LEU A 145 -4.33 -5.62 -0.81
N ASP A 146 -5.17 -6.01 0.16
CA ASP A 146 -5.97 -7.25 0.03
C ASP A 146 -6.95 -7.17 -1.13
N SER A 147 -7.59 -6.02 -1.36
CA SER A 147 -8.50 -5.87 -2.50
C SER A 147 -7.77 -6.01 -3.85
N PHE A 148 -6.54 -5.51 -3.95
CA PHE A 148 -5.68 -5.76 -5.12
C PHE A 148 -5.27 -7.23 -5.23
N ALA A 149 -4.98 -7.89 -4.11
CA ALA A 149 -4.69 -9.32 -4.11
C ALA A 149 -5.85 -10.09 -4.73
N VAL A 150 -7.10 -9.84 -4.31
CA VAL A 150 -8.29 -10.48 -4.90
C VAL A 150 -8.32 -10.34 -6.41
N LEU A 151 -8.09 -9.13 -6.95
CA LEU A 151 -8.05 -8.92 -8.39
C LEU A 151 -6.95 -9.73 -9.07
N VAL A 152 -5.74 -9.73 -8.51
CA VAL A 152 -4.63 -10.53 -9.04
C VAL A 152 -5.00 -12.01 -9.02
N TYR A 153 -5.51 -12.54 -7.91
CA TYR A 153 -5.90 -13.95 -7.81
C TYR A 153 -6.98 -14.36 -8.82
N MET A 154 -7.93 -13.47 -9.11
CA MET A 154 -9.04 -13.72 -10.03
C MET A 154 -8.67 -13.60 -11.50
N TYR A 155 -7.76 -12.68 -11.83
CA TYR A 155 -7.57 -12.23 -13.21
C TYR A 155 -6.13 -12.36 -13.74
N SER A 156 -5.14 -12.70 -12.90
CA SER A 156 -3.80 -13.03 -13.39
C SER A 156 -3.83 -14.33 -14.21
N ARG A 157 -2.95 -14.43 -15.21
CA ARG A 157 -2.72 -15.67 -15.96
C ARG A 157 -1.91 -16.67 -15.16
#